data_AF-A0A2E1R8V8-F1
#
_entry.id   AF-A0A2E1R8V8-F1
#
_cell.length_a   1.000
_cell.length_b   1.000
_cell.length_c   1.000
_cell.angle_alpha   90.00
_cell.angle_beta   90.00
_cell.angle_gamma   90.00
#
_symmetry.space_group_name_H-M   'P 1'
#
loop_
_entity.id
_entity.type
_entity.pdbx_description
1 polymer ?
#
loop_
_entity_poly.entity_id
_entity_poly.type
_entity_poly.pdbx_seq_one_letter_code
_entity_poly.pdbx_strand_id
1 'polypeptide(L)' 'MVNSLKPEYEGRIRFLVANLNSKEGRWFAEYHNVGKVTLLFFKPDGTKINSLNGEQEADFLRRIFNRVFNLE' A
#
# COMPACT_ATOMS: atom_id res chain seq x y z
N MET A 1 1.97 -10.06 -6.22
CA MET A 1 1.24 -10.50 -5.01
C MET A 1 0.06 -9.60 -4.66
N VAL A 2 0.22 -8.30 -4.41
CA VAL A 2 -0.92 -7.40 -4.04
C VAL A 2 -2.06 -7.39 -5.06
N ASN A 3 -1.77 -7.50 -6.37
CA ASN A 3 -2.80 -7.51 -7.40
C ASN A 3 -3.83 -8.64 -7.26
N SER A 4 -3.45 -9.81 -6.72
CA SER A 4 -4.40 -10.91 -6.52
C SER A 4 -5.36 -10.67 -5.35
N LEU A 5 -5.00 -9.78 -4.41
CA LEU A 5 -5.82 -9.45 -3.25
C LEU A 5 -6.82 -8.32 -3.53
N LYS A 6 -6.61 -7.50 -4.56
CA LYS A 6 -7.46 -6.34 -4.86
C LYS A 6 -8.96 -6.64 -4.89
N PRO A 7 -9.43 -7.75 -5.52
CA PRO A 7 -10.86 -8.07 -5.55
C PRO A 7 -11.46 -8.30 -4.15
N GLU A 8 -10.69 -8.86 -3.21
CA GLU A 8 -11.17 -9.15 -1.84
C GLU A 8 -11.48 -7.86 -1.04
N TYR A 9 -10.89 -6.74 -1.43
CA TYR A 9 -10.98 -5.45 -0.73
C TYR A 9 -11.70 -4.38 -1.54
N GLU A 10 -12.39 -4.77 -2.61
CA GLU A 10 -13.15 -3.84 -3.45
C GLU A 10 -14.19 -3.08 -2.61
N GLY A 11 -14.30 -1.77 -2.85
CA GLY A 11 -15.16 -0.88 -2.06
C GLY A 11 -14.66 -0.54 -0.65
N ARG A 12 -13.64 -1.23 -0.12
CA ARG A 12 -13.08 -1.02 1.24
C ARG A 12 -11.69 -0.38 1.22
N ILE A 13 -10.83 -0.78 0.29
CA ILE A 13 -9.47 -0.25 0.13
C ILE A 13 -9.26 0.22 -1.31
N ARG A 14 -8.70 1.43 -1.47
CA ARG A 14 -8.24 1.93 -2.76
C ARG A 14 -6.74 1.65 -2.93
N PHE A 15 -6.38 0.90 -3.97
CA PHE A 15 -5.00 0.61 -4.30
C PHE A 15 -4.48 1.57 -5.38
N LEU A 16 -3.41 2.31 -5.07
CA LEU A 16 -2.73 3.20 -6.01
C LEU A 16 -1.30 2.71 -6.24
N VAL A 17 -0.80 2.88 -7.47
CA VAL A 17 0.57 2.47 -7.84
C VAL A 17 1.40 3.71 -8.12
N ALA A 18 2.44 3.93 -7.32
CA ALA A 18 3.49 4.91 -7.60
C ALA A 18 4.52 4.30 -8.55
N ASN A 19 4.47 4.66 -9.84
CA ASN A 19 5.44 4.19 -10.82
C ASN A 19 6.76 4.95 -10.67
N LEU A 20 7.79 4.30 -10.11
CA LEU A 20 9.12 4.90 -9.91
C LEU A 20 9.86 5.26 -11.22
N ASN A 21 9.36 4.83 -12.38
CA ASN A 21 9.88 5.27 -13.67
C ASN A 21 9.30 6.63 -14.09
N SER A 22 8.19 7.09 -13.49
CA SER A 22 7.65 8.44 -13.71
C SER A 22 8.25 9.46 -12.73
N LYS A 23 8.19 10.74 -13.11
CA LYS A 23 8.67 11.83 -12.24
C LYS A 23 7.86 11.91 -10.95
N GLU A 24 6.55 11.77 -11.07
CA GLU A 24 5.58 11.85 -9.97
C GLU A 24 5.78 10.69 -8.99
N GLY A 25 5.97 9.47 -9.50
CA GLY A 25 6.20 8.31 -8.64
C GLY A 25 7.53 8.36 -7.90
N ARG A 26 8.61 8.85 -8.54
CA ARG A 26 9.89 9.10 -7.85
C ARG A 26 9.74 10.14 -6.76
N TRP A 27 9.16 11.29 -7.09
CA TRP A 27 8.94 12.36 -6.12
C TRP A 27 8.11 11.87 -4.93
N PHE A 28 7.05 11.10 -5.17
CA PHE A 28 6.22 10.54 -4.10
C PHE A 28 6.99 9.58 -3.19
N ALA A 29 7.84 8.73 -3.77
CA ALA A 29 8.68 7.79 -3.02
C ALA A 29 9.74 8.52 -2.19
N GLU A 30 10.40 9.52 -2.77
CA GLU A 30 11.38 10.40 -2.09
C GLU A 30 10.72 11.18 -0.94
N TYR A 31 9.54 11.77 -1.18
CA TYR A 31 8.78 12.51 -0.17
C TYR A 31 8.45 11.64 1.05
N HIS A 32 8.18 10.35 0.85
CA HIS A 32 7.92 9.40 1.93
C HIS A 32 9.15 8.63 2.42
N ASN A 33 10.33 8.94 1.89
CA ASN A 33 11.60 8.26 2.16
C ASN A 33 11.53 6.72 2.01
N VAL A 34 10.96 6.25 0.90
CA VAL A 34 10.79 4.81 0.62
C VAL A 34 11.39 4.38 -0.71
N GLY A 35 11.83 3.13 -0.79
CA GLY A 35 12.38 2.51 -1.99
C GLY A 35 11.39 1.63 -2.74
N LYS A 36 11.92 0.85 -3.70
CA LYS A 36 11.16 -0.16 -4.44
C LYS A 36 10.47 -1.16 -3.51
N VAL A 37 9.38 -1.75 -3.98
CA VAL A 37 8.65 -2.82 -3.29
C VAL A 37 8.25 -2.39 -1.87
N THR A 38 7.61 -1.23 -1.78
CA THR A 38 7.09 -0.71 -0.51
C THR A 38 5.60 -0.43 -0.64
N LEU A 39 4.83 -0.86 0.36
CA LEU A 39 3.44 -0.47 0.54
C LEU A 39 3.37 0.66 1.55
N LEU A 40 2.61 1.69 1.20
CA LEU A 40 2.28 2.79 2.10
C LEU A 40 0.78 2.74 2.37
N PHE A 41 0.40 2.87 3.64
CA PHE A 41 -0.99 2.84 4.06
C PHE A 41 -1.43 4.25 4.46
N PHE A 42 -2.60 4.66 4.00
CA PHE A 42 -3.13 6.00 4.22
C PHE A 42 -4.58 5.95 4.69
N LYS A 43 -4.96 6.90 5.55
CA LYS A 43 -6.36 7.20 5.85
C LYS A 43 -7.04 7.89 4.65
N PRO A 44 -8.38 7.94 4.60
CA PRO A 44 -9.11 8.65 3.56
C PRO A 44 -8.76 10.14 3.43
N ASP A 45 -8.29 10.77 4.51
CA ASP A 45 -7.85 12.18 4.54
C ASP A 45 -6.42 12.39 4.02
N GLY A 46 -5.72 11.33 3.60
CA GLY A 46 -4.34 11.38 3.10
C GLY A 46 -3.26 11.24 4.19
N THR A 47 -3.63 11.09 5.46
CA THR A 47 -2.67 10.86 6.55
C THR A 47 -2.03 9.47 6.41
N LYS A 48 -0.69 9.40 6.37
CA LYS A 48 0.05 8.13 6.38
C LYS A 48 -0.14 7.41 7.71
N ILE A 49 -0.58 6.15 7.66
CA ILE A 49 -0.77 5.28 8.82
C ILE A 49 0.52 4.50 9.11
N ASN A 50 1.05 3.81 8.10
CA ASN A 50 2.22 2.95 8.24
C ASN A 50 2.86 2.65 6.86
N SER A 51 3.95 1.88 6.85
CA SER A 51 4.60 1.35 5.65
C SER A 51 5.09 -0.07 5.87
N LEU A 52 5.11 -0.86 4.79
CA LEU A 52 5.63 -2.23 4.77
C LEU A 52 6.57 -2.37 3.59
N ASN A 53 7.84 -2.68 3.87
CA ASN A 53 8.88 -2.86 2.87
C ASN A 53 9.10 -4.35 2.57
N GLY A 54 9.47 -4.63 1.32
CA GLY A 54 9.78 -5.97 0.84
C GLY A 54 8.57 -6.72 0.29
N GLU A 55 8.85 -7.82 -0.40
CA GLU A 55 7.82 -8.75 -0.84
C GLU A 55 7.26 -9.52 0.34
N GLN A 56 5.96 -9.77 0.33
CA GLN A 56 5.24 -10.40 1.43
C GLN A 56 4.21 -11.35 0.87
N GLU A 57 4.01 -12.47 1.56
CA GLU A 57 3.02 -13.49 1.21
C GLU A 57 1.58 -12.97 1.30
N ALA A 58 0.70 -13.51 0.46
CA ALA A 58 -0.69 -13.03 0.34
C ALA A 58 -1.44 -13.11 1.67
N ASP A 59 -1.28 -14.21 2.41
CA ASP A 59 -1.90 -14.42 3.73
C ASP A 59 -1.40 -13.40 4.76
N PHE A 60 -0.12 -13.03 4.70
CA PHE A 60 0.42 -11.98 5.56
C PHE A 60 -0.18 -10.62 5.21
N LEU A 61 -0.23 -10.28 3.94
CA LEU A 61 -0.81 -9.02 3.47
C LEU A 61 -2.29 -8.89 3.85
N ARG A 62 -3.09 -9.95 3.76
CA ARG A 62 -4.49 -9.93 4.21
C ARG A 62 -4.64 -9.55 5.68
N ARG A 63 -3.87 -10.21 6.55
CA ARG A 63 -3.86 -9.90 7.99
C ARG A 63 -3.45 -8.46 8.26
N ILE A 64 -2.45 -7.95 7.54
CA ILE A 64 -2.02 -6.55 7.66
C ILE A 64 -3.13 -5.60 7.21
N PHE A 65 -3.77 -5.84 6.06
CA PHE A 65 -4.83 -4.97 5.55
C PHE A 65 -6.01 -4.93 6.52
N ASN A 66 -6.46 -6.09 7.01
CA ASN A 66 -7.55 -6.17 7.97
C ASN A 66 -7.23 -5.38 9.25
N ARG A 67 -6.02 -5.54 9.78
CA ARG A 67 -5.59 -4.86 11.00
C ARG A 67 -5.40 -3.35 10.81
N VAL A 68 -4.71 -2.93 9.76
CA VAL A 68 -4.36 -1.51 9.52
C VAL A 68 -5.61 -0.68 9.23
N PHE A 69 -6.57 -1.26 8.51
CA PHE A 69 -7.80 -0.58 8.12
C PHE A 69 -9.01 -0.93 9.01
N ASN A 70 -8.80 -1.71 10.07
CA ASN A 70 -9.84 -2.15 11.01
C ASN A 70 -11.08 -2.73 10.28
N LEU A 71 -10.84 -3.76 9.46
CA LEU A 71 -11.84 -4.37 8.57
C LEU A 71 -12.43 -5.67 9.12
N GLU A 72 -12.06 -6.06 10.33
CA GLU A 72 -12.67 -7.13 11.13
C GLU A 72 -13.78 -6.60 12.03
#